data_AF-A0A4R1AMW8-F1
#
_entry.id   AF-A0A4R1AMW8-F1
#
_cell.length_a   1.000
_cell.length_b   1.000
_cell.length_c   1.000
_cell.angle_alpha   90.00
_cell.angle_beta   90.00
_cell.angle_gamma   90.00
#
_symmetry.space_group_name_H-M   'P 1'
#
loop_
_entity.id
_entity.type
_entity.pdbx_description
1 polymer ?
#
loop_
_entity_poly.entity_id
_entity_poly.type
_entity_poly.pdbx_seq_one_letter_code
_entity_poly.pdbx_strand_id
1 'polypeptide(L)'
;MSKVYYKFVNFFNLSDPNYVDFVRKFEAKTKKEITFYLFLGLLPGMIAYLFIYPLREVMMAWTGLSAHYVQLYVLVLMSAGWHMLIPFLMLRFKDGLSFKESLIYLGFARLDLKGLLLIFPILTILFTLLALPYVKYVYPPFFEWLNGFPAFHMGEWHVFYQGYYDPNFPLLLLLIGLIGNFIGEEIYFRGYLLRKVGRLKLDWLWIAIIFQFYHMWQAPINWAYVPIAVIIPEEILVKLRKNIYGAILLHLFVNFIWGMINMYLVGVR
;
A
#
# COMPACT_ATOMS: atom_id res chain seq x y z
N MET A 1 -1.41 -35.31 -6.83
CA MET A 1 -2.34 -34.16 -6.96
C MET A 1 -3.15 -34.30 -8.25
N SER A 2 -4.41 -33.88 -8.29
CA SER A 2 -5.31 -34.12 -9.44
C SER A 2 -5.06 -33.15 -10.61
N LYS A 3 -5.43 -33.53 -11.85
CA LYS A 3 -5.39 -32.64 -13.02
C LYS A 3 -6.21 -31.36 -12.83
N VAL A 4 -7.30 -31.45 -12.07
CA VAL A 4 -8.18 -30.33 -11.72
C VAL A 4 -7.43 -29.30 -10.86
N TYR A 5 -6.66 -29.77 -9.88
CA TYR A 5 -5.84 -28.89 -9.04
C TYR A 5 -4.85 -28.06 -9.86
N TYR A 6 -4.09 -28.69 -10.78
CA TYR A 6 -3.15 -27.96 -11.63
C TYR A 6 -3.83 -26.96 -12.57
N LYS A 7 -5.02 -27.30 -13.11
CA LYS A 7 -5.81 -26.34 -13.90
C LYS A 7 -6.21 -25.12 -13.07
N PHE A 8 -6.64 -25.33 -11.82
CA PHE A 8 -7.00 -24.24 -10.92
C PHE A 8 -5.79 -23.37 -10.57
N VAL A 9 -4.66 -23.98 -10.18
CA VAL A 9 -3.42 -23.25 -9.88
C VAL A 9 -2.98 -22.43 -11.10
N ASN A 10 -2.91 -23.02 -12.28
CA ASN A 10 -2.49 -22.33 -13.51
C ASN A 10 -3.51 -21.27 -13.97
N PHE A 11 -4.77 -21.36 -13.53
CA PHE A 11 -5.75 -20.35 -13.84
C PHE A 11 -5.42 -19.04 -13.11
N PHE A 12 -5.14 -19.11 -11.81
CA PHE A 12 -4.81 -17.97 -10.96
C PHE A 12 -3.35 -17.53 -11.05
N ASN A 13 -2.43 -18.48 -11.19
CA ASN A 13 -0.99 -18.23 -11.20
C ASN A 13 -0.48 -18.11 -12.64
N LEU A 14 0.02 -16.93 -13.01
CA LEU A 14 0.76 -16.78 -14.27
C LEU A 14 2.12 -17.47 -14.14
N SER A 15 2.42 -18.39 -15.06
CA SER A 15 3.73 -19.05 -15.10
C SER A 15 4.73 -18.18 -15.85
N ASP A 16 5.77 -17.70 -15.15
CA ASP A 16 6.88 -16.96 -15.73
C ASP A 16 8.19 -17.27 -14.96
N PRO A 17 8.86 -18.39 -15.28
CA PRO A 17 10.09 -18.79 -14.58
C PRO A 17 11.22 -17.77 -14.74
N ASN A 18 11.36 -17.18 -15.92
CA ASN A 18 12.42 -16.21 -16.21
C ASN A 18 12.30 -14.97 -15.33
N TYR A 19 11.08 -14.45 -15.19
CA TYR A 19 10.81 -13.34 -14.29
C TYR A 19 11.05 -13.71 -12.82
N VAL A 20 10.60 -14.90 -12.40
CA VAL A 20 10.79 -15.37 -11.01
C VAL A 20 12.28 -15.51 -10.68
N ASP A 21 13.05 -16.11 -11.57
CA ASP A 21 14.50 -16.27 -11.42
C ASP A 21 15.22 -14.92 -11.43
N PHE A 22 14.77 -13.98 -12.25
CA PHE A 22 15.28 -12.61 -12.25
C PHE A 22 15.04 -11.91 -10.90
N VAL A 23 13.81 -11.93 -10.38
CA VAL A 23 13.47 -11.29 -9.09
C VAL A 23 14.25 -11.89 -7.93
N ARG A 24 14.37 -13.22 -7.88
CA ARG A 24 15.07 -13.96 -6.81
C ARG A 24 16.54 -13.62 -6.66
N LYS A 25 17.20 -13.17 -7.73
CA LYS A 25 18.61 -12.74 -7.69
C LYS A 25 18.82 -11.54 -6.76
N PHE A 26 17.81 -10.69 -6.61
CA PHE A 26 17.88 -9.42 -5.88
C PHE A 26 17.09 -9.43 -4.56
N GLU A 27 16.59 -10.60 -4.14
CA GLU A 27 16.02 -10.79 -2.81
C GLU A 27 17.08 -10.60 -1.71
N ALA A 28 16.64 -10.09 -0.56
CA ALA A 28 17.43 -10.06 0.66
C ALA A 28 17.86 -11.47 1.05
N LYS A 29 19.16 -11.69 1.26
CA LYS A 29 19.73 -13.02 1.46
C LYS A 29 19.82 -13.40 2.94
N THR A 30 19.97 -12.40 3.81
CA THR A 30 20.22 -12.58 5.24
C THR A 30 19.06 -12.05 6.09
N LYS A 31 18.94 -12.53 7.33
CA LYS A 31 17.97 -12.02 8.31
C LYS A 31 18.14 -10.52 8.56
N LYS A 32 19.39 -10.02 8.57
CA LYS A 32 19.70 -8.60 8.75
C LYS A 32 19.14 -7.76 7.60
N GLU A 33 19.33 -8.20 6.36
CA GLU A 33 18.78 -7.50 5.19
C GLU A 33 17.25 -7.54 5.18
N ILE A 34 16.65 -8.69 5.49
CA ILE A 34 15.18 -8.80 5.60
C ILE A 34 14.66 -7.81 6.65
N THR A 35 15.25 -7.80 7.85
CA THR A 35 14.86 -6.87 8.92
C THR A 35 15.01 -5.41 8.48
N PHE A 36 16.09 -5.08 7.78
CA PHE A 36 16.31 -3.74 7.23
C PHE A 36 15.20 -3.35 6.24
N TYR A 37 14.80 -4.24 5.33
CA TYR A 37 13.72 -3.95 4.37
C TYR A 37 12.34 -3.87 5.03
N LEU A 38 12.05 -4.71 6.02
CA LEU A 38 10.81 -4.60 6.80
C LEU A 38 10.77 -3.26 7.56
N PHE A 39 11.89 -2.84 8.16
CA PHE A 39 12.01 -1.52 8.80
C PHE A 39 11.83 -0.37 7.80
N LEU A 40 12.44 -0.46 6.60
CA LEU A 40 12.22 0.51 5.54
C LEU A 40 10.74 0.63 5.17
N GLY A 41 9.98 -0.46 5.22
CA GLY A 41 8.53 -0.43 5.02
C GLY A 41 7.76 0.40 6.05
N LEU A 42 8.28 0.57 7.27
CA LEU A 42 7.66 1.37 8.33
C LEU A 42 8.16 2.82 8.36
N LEU A 43 9.41 3.04 7.97
CA LEU A 43 10.11 4.31 8.09
C LEU A 43 9.38 5.52 7.47
N PRO A 44 8.86 5.49 6.23
CA PRO A 44 8.15 6.65 5.69
C PRO A 44 6.88 6.98 6.50
N GLY A 45 6.27 5.96 7.11
CA GLY A 45 5.12 6.09 7.99
C GLY A 45 5.45 6.78 9.30
N MET A 46 6.58 6.40 9.89
CA MET A 46 7.13 7.05 11.09
C MET A 46 7.45 8.52 10.81
N ILE A 47 8.06 8.80 9.66
CA ILE A 47 8.37 10.17 9.25
C ILE A 47 7.08 10.97 9.08
N ALA A 48 6.09 10.45 8.35
CA ALA A 48 4.79 11.09 8.20
C ALA A 48 4.15 11.39 9.55
N TYR A 49 4.11 10.42 10.46
CA TYR A 49 3.55 10.59 11.80
C TYR A 49 4.24 11.71 12.59
N LEU A 50 5.58 11.77 12.56
CA LEU A 50 6.33 12.84 13.24
C LEU A 50 5.91 14.23 12.72
N PHE A 51 5.74 14.39 11.41
CA PHE A 51 5.33 15.66 10.82
C PHE A 51 3.85 16.00 11.03
N ILE A 52 2.97 15.00 11.13
CA ILE A 52 1.52 15.16 11.23
C ILE A 52 1.05 15.34 12.69
N TYR A 53 1.75 14.72 13.65
CA TYR A 53 1.42 14.81 15.08
C TYR A 53 2.32 15.81 15.81
N PRO A 54 3.50 15.43 16.33
CA PRO A 54 4.24 16.29 17.26
C PRO A 54 4.81 17.55 16.60
N LEU A 55 5.14 17.51 15.31
CA LEU A 55 5.77 18.66 14.63
C LEU A 55 4.77 19.53 13.88
N ARG A 56 3.49 19.15 13.80
CA ARG A 56 2.49 19.87 13.00
C ARG A 56 2.41 21.34 13.38
N GLU A 57 2.28 21.64 14.66
CA GLU A 57 2.14 23.01 15.16
C GLU A 57 3.41 23.84 14.91
N VAL A 58 4.58 23.23 15.06
CA VAL A 58 5.87 23.85 14.73
C VAL A 58 5.93 24.19 13.24
N MET A 59 5.53 23.26 12.37
CA MET A 59 5.49 23.47 10.93
C MET A 59 4.49 24.56 10.54
N MET A 60 3.31 24.57 11.15
CA MET A 60 2.30 25.62 10.95
C MET A 60 2.85 26.99 11.35
N ALA A 61 3.49 27.11 12.53
CA ALA A 61 4.08 28.35 12.99
C ALA A 61 5.21 28.86 12.07
N TRP A 62 6.02 27.95 11.53
CA TRP A 62 7.17 28.30 10.71
C TRP A 62 6.79 28.65 9.26
N THR A 63 5.79 27.98 8.71
CA THR A 63 5.37 28.15 7.31
C THR A 63 4.17 29.07 7.13
N GLY A 64 3.41 29.33 8.19
CA GLY A 64 2.11 30.02 8.13
C GLY A 64 1.00 29.19 7.49
N LEU A 65 1.23 27.90 7.19
CA LEU A 65 0.24 27.02 6.59
C LEU A 65 -0.76 26.50 7.62
N SER A 66 -1.96 26.14 7.14
CA SER A 66 -2.95 25.42 7.96
C SER A 66 -2.48 23.98 8.26
N ALA A 67 -3.05 23.39 9.31
CA ALA A 67 -2.84 21.97 9.63
C ALA A 67 -3.11 21.06 8.42
N HIS A 68 -4.15 21.37 7.66
CA HIS A 68 -4.53 20.66 6.45
C HIS A 68 -3.40 20.63 5.43
N TYR A 69 -2.88 21.80 5.09
CA TYR A 69 -1.88 21.93 4.04
C TYR A 69 -0.56 21.32 4.45
N VAL A 70 -0.13 21.49 5.71
CA VAL A 70 1.05 20.80 6.25
C VAL A 70 0.95 19.30 6.02
N GLN A 71 -0.20 18.68 6.34
CA GLN A 71 -0.42 17.26 6.12
C GLN A 71 -0.38 16.90 4.63
N LEU A 72 -1.06 17.65 3.75
CA LEU A 72 -1.04 17.39 2.31
C LEU A 72 0.39 17.46 1.74
N TYR A 73 1.21 18.43 2.15
CA TYR A 73 2.63 18.51 1.73
C TYR A 73 3.44 17.30 2.21
N VAL A 74 3.24 16.86 3.46
CA VAL A 74 3.92 15.67 4.01
C VAL A 74 3.52 14.43 3.21
N LEU A 75 2.23 14.26 2.93
CA LEU A 75 1.73 13.11 2.18
C LEU A 75 2.25 13.10 0.75
N VAL A 76 2.28 14.24 0.05
CA VAL A 76 2.88 14.34 -1.30
C VAL A 76 4.37 13.99 -1.26
N LEU A 77 5.11 14.49 -0.26
CA LEU A 77 6.53 14.18 -0.12
C LEU A 77 6.78 12.69 0.13
N MET A 78 5.98 12.05 0.95
CA MET A 78 6.10 10.61 1.21
C MET A 78 5.66 9.78 -0.02
N SER A 79 4.50 10.10 -0.59
CA SER A 79 3.90 9.30 -1.65
C SER A 79 4.67 9.42 -2.97
N ALA A 80 5.06 10.63 -3.39
CA ALA A 80 5.81 10.82 -4.62
C ALA A 80 7.33 10.78 -4.40
N GLY A 81 7.82 11.40 -3.33
CA GLY A 81 9.26 11.42 -3.03
C GLY A 81 9.76 10.05 -2.59
N TRP A 82 9.26 9.53 -1.48
CA TRP A 82 9.76 8.27 -0.93
C TRP A 82 9.34 7.07 -1.77
N HIS A 83 8.04 6.89 -2.00
CA HIS A 83 7.55 5.65 -2.58
C HIS A 83 7.94 5.46 -4.05
N MET A 84 8.09 6.54 -4.83
CA MET A 84 8.58 6.42 -6.20
C MET A 84 10.10 6.48 -6.30
N LEU A 85 10.75 7.49 -5.72
CA LEU A 85 12.19 7.69 -5.99
C LEU A 85 13.07 6.64 -5.32
N ILE A 86 12.78 6.29 -4.06
CA ILE A 86 13.66 5.39 -3.27
C ILE A 86 13.80 4.01 -3.94
N PRO A 87 12.73 3.34 -4.42
CA PRO A 87 12.87 2.08 -5.16
C PRO A 87 13.80 2.19 -6.36
N PHE A 88 13.64 3.20 -7.21
CA PHE A 88 14.51 3.36 -8.39
C PHE A 88 15.96 3.64 -8.00
N LEU A 89 16.20 4.50 -7.00
CA LEU A 89 17.54 4.79 -6.51
C LEU A 89 18.20 3.52 -5.95
N MET A 90 17.48 2.75 -5.13
CA MET A 90 18.00 1.52 -4.55
C MET A 90 18.27 0.47 -5.62
N LEU A 91 17.34 0.25 -6.55
CA LEU A 91 17.54 -0.71 -7.65
C LEU A 91 18.72 -0.31 -8.54
N ARG A 92 18.92 0.98 -8.77
CA ARG A 92 20.04 1.47 -9.58
C ARG A 92 21.38 1.36 -8.85
N PHE A 93 21.48 1.92 -7.65
CA PHE A 93 22.76 2.13 -6.97
C PHE A 93 23.17 0.96 -6.08
N LYS A 94 22.21 0.23 -5.50
CA LYS A 94 22.50 -0.95 -4.68
C LYS A 94 22.51 -2.23 -5.51
N ASP A 95 21.52 -2.39 -6.38
CA ASP A 95 21.33 -3.64 -7.12
C ASP A 95 21.93 -3.60 -8.54
N GLY A 96 22.32 -2.42 -9.04
CA GLY A 96 22.99 -2.26 -10.33
C GLY A 96 22.07 -2.34 -11.55
N LEU A 97 20.74 -2.33 -11.36
CA LEU A 97 19.79 -2.46 -12.47
C LEU A 97 19.80 -1.19 -13.33
N SER A 98 19.62 -1.37 -14.64
CA SER A 98 19.20 -0.29 -15.53
C SER A 98 17.77 0.17 -15.22
N PHE A 99 17.36 1.32 -15.76
CA PHE A 99 15.98 1.80 -15.61
C PHE A 99 14.96 0.79 -16.18
N LYS A 100 15.26 0.20 -17.34
CA LYS A 100 14.43 -0.83 -17.97
C LYS A 100 14.32 -2.08 -17.08
N GLU A 101 15.43 -2.56 -16.55
CA GLU A 101 15.43 -3.70 -15.62
C GLU A 101 14.70 -3.36 -14.33
N SER A 102 14.78 -2.12 -13.85
CA SER A 102 14.02 -1.65 -12.68
C SER A 102 12.52 -1.69 -12.94
N LEU A 103 12.05 -1.23 -14.11
CA LEU A 103 10.64 -1.34 -14.49
C LEU A 103 10.17 -2.80 -14.54
N ILE A 104 11.00 -3.69 -15.08
CA ILE A 104 10.72 -5.14 -15.08
C ILE A 104 10.67 -5.65 -13.64
N TYR A 105 11.68 -5.30 -12.82
CA TYR A 105 11.78 -5.67 -11.41
C TYR A 105 10.66 -5.09 -10.56
N LEU A 106 10.00 -4.01 -10.97
CA LEU A 106 8.84 -3.44 -10.28
C LEU A 106 7.50 -3.98 -10.83
N GLY A 107 7.52 -4.72 -11.93
CA GLY A 107 6.36 -5.46 -12.45
C GLY A 107 5.59 -4.72 -13.53
N PHE A 108 6.24 -3.79 -14.22
CA PHE A 108 5.69 -3.09 -15.39
C PHE A 108 6.00 -3.78 -16.72
N ALA A 109 6.66 -4.94 -16.70
CA ALA A 109 7.16 -5.58 -17.92
C ALA A 109 6.05 -6.04 -18.89
N ARG A 110 4.88 -6.42 -18.36
CA ARG A 110 3.86 -7.08 -19.16
C ARG A 110 2.45 -6.81 -18.64
N LEU A 111 1.58 -6.46 -19.57
CA LEU A 111 0.14 -6.38 -19.34
C LEU A 111 -0.46 -7.79 -19.32
N ASP A 112 -1.28 -8.08 -18.30
CA ASP A 112 -1.96 -9.36 -18.12
C ASP A 112 -3.47 -9.16 -18.14
N LEU A 113 -4.06 -9.13 -19.34
CA LEU A 113 -5.49 -8.88 -19.53
C LEU A 113 -6.37 -9.88 -18.79
N LYS A 114 -5.98 -11.16 -18.71
CA LYS A 114 -6.72 -12.16 -17.93
C LYS A 114 -6.68 -11.81 -16.44
N GLY A 115 -5.52 -11.41 -15.94
CA GLY A 115 -5.38 -10.91 -14.57
C GLY A 115 -6.32 -9.76 -14.28
N LEU A 116 -6.38 -8.76 -15.18
CA LEU A 116 -7.15 -7.54 -15.00
C LEU A 116 -8.67 -7.71 -15.19
N LEU A 117 -9.08 -8.47 -16.20
CA LEU A 117 -10.50 -8.58 -16.57
C LEU A 117 -11.24 -9.72 -15.86
N LEU A 118 -10.52 -10.70 -15.31
CA LEU A 118 -11.14 -11.89 -14.71
C LEU A 118 -10.66 -12.15 -13.28
N ILE A 119 -9.34 -12.22 -13.06
CA ILE A 119 -8.82 -12.55 -11.72
C ILE A 119 -9.04 -11.40 -10.73
N PHE A 120 -8.78 -10.16 -11.15
CA PHE A 120 -9.00 -8.97 -10.32
C PHE A 120 -10.46 -8.87 -9.85
N PRO A 121 -11.49 -8.90 -10.73
CA PRO A 121 -12.88 -8.83 -10.27
C PRO A 121 -13.26 -9.96 -9.30
N ILE A 122 -12.81 -11.19 -9.56
CA ILE A 122 -13.07 -12.34 -8.67
C ILE A 122 -12.48 -12.07 -7.28
N LEU A 123 -11.22 -11.65 -7.21
CA LEU A 123 -10.56 -11.39 -5.93
C LEU A 123 -11.16 -10.17 -5.20
N THR A 124 -11.55 -9.13 -5.91
CA THR A 124 -12.21 -7.95 -5.34
C THR A 124 -13.58 -8.31 -4.74
N ILE A 125 -14.38 -9.13 -5.43
CA ILE A 125 -15.67 -9.61 -4.92
C ILE A 125 -15.45 -10.47 -3.67
N LEU A 126 -14.51 -11.44 -3.72
CA LEU A 126 -14.21 -12.29 -2.57
C LEU A 126 -13.72 -11.48 -1.38
N PHE A 127 -12.80 -10.53 -1.59
CA PHE A 127 -12.34 -9.61 -0.54
C PHE A 127 -13.50 -8.84 0.08
N THR A 128 -14.36 -8.24 -0.76
CA THR A 128 -15.51 -7.48 -0.27
C THR A 128 -16.44 -8.35 0.57
N LEU A 129 -16.82 -9.53 0.09
CA LEU A 129 -17.70 -10.44 0.82
C LEU A 129 -17.11 -10.89 2.16
N LEU A 130 -15.81 -11.14 2.21
CA LEU A 130 -15.12 -11.56 3.44
C LEU A 130 -14.89 -10.39 4.41
N ALA A 131 -14.66 -9.18 3.89
CA ALA A 131 -14.38 -8.00 4.71
C ALA A 131 -15.65 -7.35 5.28
N LEU A 132 -16.78 -7.38 4.58
CA LEU A 132 -18.02 -6.68 5.01
C LEU A 132 -18.49 -7.07 6.43
N PRO A 133 -18.53 -8.36 6.84
CA PRO A 133 -18.90 -8.70 8.22
C PRO A 133 -17.93 -8.11 9.25
N TYR A 134 -16.64 -8.12 8.94
CA TYR A 134 -15.62 -7.51 9.79
C TYR A 134 -15.80 -6.00 9.90
N VAL A 135 -15.99 -5.32 8.76
CA VAL A 135 -16.23 -3.87 8.68
C VAL A 135 -17.49 -3.48 9.46
N LYS A 136 -18.52 -4.32 9.48
CA LYS A 136 -19.75 -4.03 10.23
C LYS A 136 -19.60 -4.19 11.74
N TYR A 137 -18.96 -5.28 12.19
CA TYR A 137 -19.05 -5.71 13.59
C TYR A 137 -17.76 -5.53 14.41
N VAL A 138 -16.60 -5.54 13.76
CA VAL A 138 -15.30 -5.52 14.44
C VAL A 138 -14.56 -4.21 14.21
N TYR A 139 -14.62 -3.67 12.99
CA TYR A 139 -13.92 -2.44 12.65
C TYR A 139 -14.33 -1.25 13.53
N PRO A 140 -15.63 -0.91 13.73
CA PRO A 140 -16.01 0.28 14.50
C PRO A 140 -15.52 0.25 15.95
N PRO A 141 -15.75 -0.79 16.77
CA PRO A 141 -15.25 -0.78 18.14
C PRO A 141 -13.72 -0.79 18.21
N PHE A 142 -13.04 -1.38 17.22
CA PHE A 142 -11.57 -1.40 17.21
C PHE A 142 -10.99 -0.04 16.79
N PHE A 143 -11.61 0.62 15.80
CA PHE A 143 -11.32 2.01 15.43
C PHE A 143 -11.48 2.94 16.63
N GLU A 144 -12.62 2.87 17.33
CA GLU A 144 -12.88 3.75 18.50
C GLU A 144 -11.89 3.50 19.63
N TRP A 145 -11.55 2.23 19.89
CA TRP A 145 -10.53 1.88 20.87
C TRP A 145 -9.16 2.48 20.51
N LEU A 146 -8.74 2.37 19.24
CA LEU A 146 -7.48 2.97 18.76
C LEU A 146 -7.52 4.50 18.81
N ASN A 147 -8.63 5.11 18.42
CA ASN A 147 -8.80 6.56 18.40
C ASN A 147 -8.90 7.19 19.81
N GLY A 148 -9.17 6.37 20.83
CA GLY A 148 -9.17 6.78 22.24
C GLY A 148 -7.76 7.00 22.82
N PHE A 149 -6.70 6.54 22.17
CA PHE A 149 -5.32 6.80 22.61
C PHE A 149 -4.86 8.19 22.16
N PRO A 150 -4.36 9.06 23.06
CA PRO A 150 -3.90 10.41 22.70
C PRO A 150 -2.83 10.43 21.60
N ALA A 151 -1.98 9.41 21.53
CA ALA A 151 -0.94 9.30 20.51
C ALA A 151 -1.48 8.99 19.11
N PHE A 152 -2.68 8.42 18.99
CA PHE A 152 -3.28 8.02 17.71
C PHE A 152 -4.54 8.83 17.38
N HIS A 153 -5.00 9.66 18.32
CA HIS A 153 -6.24 10.39 18.20
C HIS A 153 -6.19 11.36 17.01
N MET A 154 -7.04 11.11 16.03
CA MET A 154 -7.23 12.00 14.89
C MET A 154 -8.26 13.06 15.27
N GLY A 155 -7.81 14.28 15.59
CA GLY A 155 -8.72 15.40 15.85
C GLY A 155 -9.26 16.04 14.56
N GLU A 156 -10.11 17.05 14.68
CA GLU A 156 -10.66 17.81 13.54
C GLU A 156 -9.59 18.46 12.64
N TRP A 157 -8.38 18.64 13.19
CA TRP A 157 -7.21 19.12 12.46
C TRP A 157 -6.67 18.09 11.45
N HIS A 158 -7.03 16.81 11.58
CA HIS A 158 -6.45 15.73 10.79
C HIS A 158 -7.06 15.69 9.37
N VAL A 159 -6.22 15.40 8.37
CA VAL A 159 -6.60 15.38 6.94
C VAL A 159 -7.74 14.43 6.64
N PHE A 160 -7.92 13.37 7.42
CA PHE A 160 -9.05 12.46 7.31
C PHE A 160 -10.41 13.18 7.44
N TYR A 161 -10.51 14.17 8.34
CA TYR A 161 -11.74 14.95 8.54
C TYR A 161 -11.83 16.18 7.64
N GLN A 162 -10.69 16.66 7.14
CA GLN A 162 -10.61 17.84 6.27
C GLN A 162 -10.68 17.50 4.78
N GLY A 163 -10.44 16.24 4.41
CA GLY A 163 -10.45 15.73 3.06
C GLY A 163 -9.06 15.66 2.41
N TYR A 164 -8.82 14.61 1.64
CA TYR A 164 -7.56 14.39 0.91
C TYR A 164 -7.47 15.15 -0.43
N TYR A 165 -8.60 15.64 -0.95
CA TYR A 165 -8.73 16.20 -2.30
C TYR A 165 -9.27 17.62 -2.25
N ASP A 166 -8.46 18.54 -1.72
CA ASP A 166 -8.83 19.96 -1.62
C ASP A 166 -8.67 20.66 -2.99
N PRO A 167 -9.74 21.27 -3.54
CA PRO A 167 -9.66 22.03 -4.79
C PRO A 167 -8.75 23.27 -4.72
N ASN A 168 -8.44 23.76 -3.52
CA ASN A 168 -7.57 24.92 -3.30
C ASN A 168 -6.09 24.53 -3.12
N PHE A 169 -5.78 23.23 -3.02
CA PHE A 169 -4.40 22.77 -2.97
C PHE A 169 -3.77 22.88 -4.38
N PRO A 170 -2.47 23.27 -4.52
CA PRO A 170 -1.87 23.47 -5.83
C PRO A 170 -2.01 22.24 -6.73
N LEU A 171 -2.70 22.40 -7.87
CA LEU A 171 -3.11 21.29 -8.74
C LEU A 171 -1.95 20.37 -9.13
N LEU A 172 -0.77 20.94 -9.44
CA LEU A 172 0.41 20.14 -9.79
C LEU A 172 0.84 19.22 -8.62
N LEU A 173 0.83 19.72 -7.39
CA LEU A 173 1.17 18.93 -6.21
C LEU A 173 0.10 17.90 -5.90
N LEU A 174 -1.17 18.24 -6.09
CA LEU A 174 -2.27 17.27 -5.99
C LEU A 174 -2.06 16.11 -6.97
N LEU A 175 -1.81 16.39 -8.25
CA LEU A 175 -1.58 15.36 -9.28
C LEU A 175 -0.37 14.49 -8.97
N ILE A 176 0.74 15.10 -8.54
CA ILE A 176 1.93 14.37 -8.09
C ILE A 176 1.61 13.48 -6.88
N GLY A 177 0.87 14.01 -5.91
CA GLY A 177 0.39 13.28 -4.74
C GLY A 177 -0.48 12.08 -5.10
N LEU A 178 -1.42 12.24 -6.05
CA LEU A 178 -2.28 11.16 -6.53
C LEU A 178 -1.48 10.05 -7.22
N ILE A 179 -0.52 10.43 -8.09
CA ILE A 179 0.38 9.47 -8.74
C ILE A 179 1.22 8.75 -7.69
N GLY A 180 1.80 9.48 -6.74
CA GLY A 180 2.57 8.92 -5.64
C GLY A 180 1.74 7.97 -4.76
N ASN A 181 0.49 8.33 -4.47
CA ASN A 181 -0.42 7.52 -3.66
C ASN A 181 -0.76 6.21 -4.36
N PHE A 182 -1.25 6.25 -5.59
CA PHE A 182 -1.77 5.04 -6.25
C PHE A 182 -0.72 4.22 -6.98
N ILE A 183 0.30 4.87 -7.54
CA ILE A 183 1.37 4.20 -8.30
C ILE A 183 2.62 4.08 -7.43
N GLY A 184 3.00 5.14 -6.73
CA GLY A 184 4.17 5.13 -5.86
C GLY A 184 4.06 4.10 -4.75
N GLU A 185 2.98 4.06 -3.97
CA GLU A 185 2.80 3.05 -2.91
C GLU A 185 2.89 1.63 -3.44
N GLU A 186 2.26 1.36 -4.59
CA GLU A 186 2.34 0.05 -5.20
C GLU A 186 3.75 -0.29 -5.66
N ILE A 187 4.48 0.68 -6.24
CA ILE A 187 5.90 0.54 -6.59
C ILE A 187 6.71 0.19 -5.34
N TYR A 188 6.46 0.88 -4.23
CA TYR A 188 7.22 0.72 -3.00
C TYR A 188 6.92 -0.59 -2.29
N PHE A 189 5.66 -0.85 -1.96
CA PHE A 189 5.28 -2.00 -1.15
C PHE A 189 5.26 -3.30 -1.98
N ARG A 190 4.64 -3.29 -3.17
CA ARG A 190 4.37 -4.51 -3.94
C ARG A 190 5.40 -4.72 -5.05
N GLY A 191 5.90 -3.64 -5.63
CA GLY A 191 6.96 -3.65 -6.63
C GLY A 191 8.33 -3.92 -6.01
N TYR A 192 8.65 -3.26 -4.89
CA TYR A 192 9.99 -3.28 -4.31
C TYR A 192 10.09 -4.13 -3.05
N LEU A 193 9.41 -3.75 -1.95
CA LEU A 193 9.58 -4.39 -0.65
C LEU A 193 9.17 -5.86 -0.65
N LEU A 194 8.00 -6.19 -1.19
CA LEU A 194 7.51 -7.57 -1.34
C LEU A 194 8.52 -8.47 -2.04
N ARG A 195 9.20 -7.94 -3.06
CA ARG A 195 10.22 -8.67 -3.81
C ARG A 195 11.54 -8.73 -3.05
N LYS A 196 11.90 -7.70 -2.29
CA LYS A 196 13.09 -7.74 -1.44
C LYS A 196 12.96 -8.77 -0.32
N VAL A 197 11.78 -8.94 0.27
CA VAL A 197 11.56 -9.90 1.35
C VAL A 197 11.02 -11.25 0.87
N GLY A 198 11.09 -11.55 -0.43
CA GLY A 198 10.50 -12.75 -1.06
C GLY A 198 10.96 -14.10 -0.49
N ARG A 199 12.09 -14.14 0.21
CA ARG A 199 12.59 -15.34 0.94
C ARG A 199 11.82 -15.64 2.23
N LEU A 200 11.10 -14.66 2.76
CA LEU A 200 10.34 -14.82 3.99
C LEU A 200 9.11 -15.69 3.73
N LYS A 201 8.86 -16.68 4.60
CA LYS A 201 7.62 -17.45 4.54
C LYS A 201 6.45 -16.51 4.82
N LEU A 202 5.43 -16.55 3.95
CA LEU A 202 4.30 -15.62 3.99
C LEU A 202 4.72 -14.14 3.84
N ASP A 203 5.77 -13.87 3.06
CA ASP A 203 6.20 -12.51 2.69
C ASP A 203 5.06 -11.54 2.34
N TRP A 204 4.06 -12.01 1.60
CA TRP A 204 2.87 -11.23 1.26
C TRP A 204 2.09 -10.75 2.49
N LEU A 205 1.95 -11.60 3.51
CA LEU A 205 1.25 -11.25 4.75
C LEU A 205 2.06 -10.26 5.57
N TRP A 206 3.39 -10.44 5.61
CA TRP A 206 4.28 -9.50 6.29
C TRP A 206 4.19 -8.11 5.69
N ILE A 207 4.18 -8.01 4.35
CA ILE A 207 4.03 -6.72 3.68
C ILE A 207 2.63 -6.14 3.88
N ALA A 208 1.57 -6.94 3.81
CA ALA A 208 0.21 -6.48 4.08
C ALA A 208 0.08 -5.89 5.51
N ILE A 209 0.67 -6.55 6.52
CA ILE A 209 0.70 -6.05 7.90
C ILE A 209 1.54 -4.77 7.99
N ILE A 210 2.73 -4.75 7.40
CA ILE A 210 3.61 -3.57 7.39
C ILE A 210 2.93 -2.39 6.71
N PHE A 211 2.16 -2.60 5.65
CA PHE A 211 1.40 -1.55 4.98
C PHE A 211 0.36 -0.92 5.91
N GLN A 212 -0.31 -1.71 6.76
CA GLN A 212 -1.20 -1.14 7.78
C GLN A 212 -0.43 -0.33 8.83
N PHE A 213 0.69 -0.87 9.33
CA PHE A 213 1.50 -0.16 10.33
C PHE A 213 2.22 1.08 9.78
N TYR A 214 2.58 1.07 8.50
CA TYR A 214 3.11 2.23 7.77
C TYR A 214 2.15 3.43 7.87
N HIS A 215 0.85 3.19 7.83
CA HIS A 215 -0.15 4.23 8.00
C HIS A 215 -0.37 4.66 9.45
N MET A 216 0.66 4.65 10.29
CA MET A 216 0.58 5.06 11.69
C MET A 216 0.14 6.51 11.90
N TRP A 217 0.32 7.38 10.91
CA TRP A 217 -0.25 8.73 10.91
C TRP A 217 -1.79 8.74 10.85
N GLN A 218 -2.42 7.65 10.39
CA GLN A 218 -3.86 7.40 10.47
C GLN A 218 -4.14 6.05 11.15
N ALA A 219 -3.41 5.78 12.24
CA ALA A 219 -3.42 4.49 12.94
C ALA A 219 -4.84 3.95 13.24
N PRO A 220 -5.81 4.74 13.74
CA PRO A 220 -7.14 4.20 14.03
C PRO A 220 -7.83 3.58 12.81
N ILE A 221 -7.59 4.12 11.61
CA ILE A 221 -8.18 3.62 10.37
C ILE A 221 -7.47 2.35 9.93
N ASN A 222 -6.15 2.43 9.71
CA ASN A 222 -5.42 1.34 9.06
C ASN A 222 -5.11 0.20 10.01
N TRP A 223 -4.80 0.48 11.28
CA TRP A 223 -4.49 -0.58 12.23
C TRP A 223 -5.73 -1.40 12.58
N ALA A 224 -6.92 -0.79 12.50
CA ALA A 224 -8.18 -1.51 12.60
C ALA A 224 -8.39 -2.52 11.45
N TYR A 225 -7.63 -2.46 10.36
CA TYR A 225 -7.65 -3.44 9.28
C TYR A 225 -6.57 -4.54 9.40
N VAL A 226 -5.65 -4.47 10.36
CA VAL A 226 -4.61 -5.51 10.57
C VAL A 226 -5.19 -6.93 10.68
N PRO A 227 -6.30 -7.19 11.42
CA PRO A 227 -6.85 -8.54 11.53
C PRO A 227 -7.32 -9.14 10.20
N ILE A 228 -7.66 -8.31 9.22
CA ILE A 228 -8.05 -8.76 7.87
C ILE A 228 -6.93 -8.64 6.84
N ALA A 229 -5.70 -8.28 7.24
CA ALA A 229 -4.56 -8.18 6.32
C ALA A 229 -4.31 -9.48 5.53
N VAL A 230 -4.67 -10.63 6.09
CA VAL A 230 -4.57 -11.96 5.46
C VAL A 230 -5.45 -12.14 4.22
N ILE A 231 -6.50 -11.32 4.06
CA ILE A 231 -7.43 -11.40 2.92
C ILE A 231 -7.31 -10.19 1.97
N ILE A 232 -6.40 -9.24 2.24
CA ILE A 232 -6.16 -8.10 1.34
C ILE A 232 -5.50 -8.60 0.05
N PRO A 233 -6.09 -8.35 -1.14
CA PRO A 233 -5.61 -9.00 -2.36
C PRO A 233 -4.36 -8.40 -3.00
N GLU A 234 -3.90 -7.19 -2.64
CA GLU A 234 -2.84 -6.47 -3.37
C GLU A 234 -1.56 -7.31 -3.55
N GLU A 235 -0.98 -7.82 -2.46
CA GLU A 235 0.25 -8.61 -2.53
C GLU A 235 0.02 -9.95 -3.22
N ILE A 236 -1.15 -10.56 -2.99
CA ILE A 236 -1.54 -11.83 -3.59
C ILE A 236 -1.63 -11.69 -5.12
N LEU A 237 -2.28 -10.62 -5.60
CA LEU A 237 -2.39 -10.28 -7.01
C LEU A 237 -1.01 -10.15 -7.66
N VAL A 238 -0.09 -9.39 -7.05
CA VAL A 238 1.25 -9.20 -7.61
C VAL A 238 2.03 -10.50 -7.66
N LYS A 239 1.95 -11.35 -6.62
CA LYS A 239 2.64 -12.66 -6.63
C LYS A 239 2.04 -13.61 -7.65
N LEU A 240 0.71 -13.67 -7.75
CA LEU A 240 0.04 -14.57 -8.68
C LEU A 240 0.22 -14.14 -10.13
N ARG A 241 0.19 -12.83 -10.42
CA ARG A 241 0.12 -12.30 -11.78
C ARG A 241 1.43 -11.68 -12.28
N LYS A 242 2.44 -11.50 -11.42
CA LYS A 242 3.80 -11.04 -11.75
C LYS A 242 3.81 -9.66 -12.39
N ASN A 243 2.77 -8.88 -12.13
CA ASN A 243 2.65 -7.49 -12.55
C ASN A 243 1.94 -6.71 -11.45
N ILE A 244 2.12 -5.39 -11.50
CA ILE A 244 1.64 -4.46 -10.47
C ILE A 244 0.27 -3.84 -10.79
N TYR A 245 -0.17 -3.91 -12.06
CA TYR A 245 -1.36 -3.20 -12.54
C TYR A 245 -2.64 -3.60 -11.79
N GLY A 246 -2.80 -4.87 -11.46
CA GLY A 246 -3.95 -5.34 -10.68
C GLY A 246 -4.00 -4.74 -9.27
N ALA A 247 -2.84 -4.53 -8.64
CA ALA A 247 -2.76 -3.91 -7.33
C ALA A 247 -3.01 -2.39 -7.40
N ILE A 248 -2.50 -1.70 -8.43
CA ILE A 248 -2.82 -0.29 -8.69
C ILE A 248 -4.33 -0.08 -8.87
N LEU A 249 -4.99 -0.94 -9.66
CA LEU A 249 -6.44 -0.88 -9.85
C LEU A 249 -7.21 -1.17 -8.56
N LEU A 250 -6.75 -2.13 -7.77
CA LEU A 250 -7.37 -2.44 -6.48
C LEU A 250 -7.22 -1.28 -5.49
N HIS A 251 -6.04 -0.66 -5.44
CA HIS A 251 -5.78 0.48 -4.58
C HIS A 251 -6.68 1.68 -4.96
N LEU A 252 -6.84 1.96 -6.25
CA LEU A 252 -7.82 2.93 -6.75
C LEU A 252 -9.26 2.55 -6.36
N PHE A 253 -9.65 1.28 -6.54
CA PHE A 253 -10.97 0.80 -6.17
C PHE A 253 -11.26 0.98 -4.67
N VAL A 254 -10.30 0.63 -3.81
CA VAL A 254 -10.45 0.75 -2.35
C VAL A 254 -10.66 2.20 -1.93
N ASN A 255 -9.88 3.13 -2.48
CA ASN A 255 -9.97 4.55 -2.12
C ASN A 255 -11.23 5.23 -2.65
N PHE A 256 -11.66 4.90 -3.87
CA PHE A 256 -12.74 5.65 -4.53
C PHE A 256 -14.10 4.97 -4.46
N ILE A 257 -14.17 3.64 -4.45
CA ILE A 257 -15.41 2.88 -4.64
C ILE A 257 -15.77 2.07 -3.40
N TRP A 258 -14.79 1.41 -2.78
CA TRP A 258 -15.07 0.47 -1.69
C TRP A 258 -15.66 1.14 -0.45
N GLY A 259 -15.21 2.36 -0.10
CA GLY A 259 -15.83 3.14 0.98
C GLY A 259 -17.33 3.41 0.73
N MET A 260 -17.73 3.67 -0.52
CA MET A 260 -19.15 3.83 -0.87
C MET A 260 -19.92 2.51 -0.72
N ILE A 261 -19.31 1.38 -1.08
CA ILE A 261 -19.91 0.05 -0.90
C ILE A 261 -20.10 -0.25 0.60
N ASN A 262 -19.10 0.02 1.43
CA ASN A 262 -19.17 -0.18 2.88
C ASN A 262 -20.29 0.68 3.50
N MET A 263 -20.36 1.96 3.12
CA MET A 263 -21.42 2.85 3.56
C MET A 263 -22.81 2.35 3.17
N TYR A 264 -22.99 1.93 1.90
CA TYR A 264 -24.29 1.50 1.39
C TYR A 264 -24.76 0.17 1.99
N LEU A 265 -23.85 -0.80 2.16
CA LEU A 265 -24.21 -2.16 2.57
C LEU A 265 -24.19 -2.36 4.09
N VAL A 266 -23.29 -1.68 4.81
CA VAL A 266 -23.10 -1.90 6.25
C VAL A 266 -23.07 -0.62 7.09
N GLY A 267 -23.21 0.57 6.48
CA GLY A 267 -23.33 1.83 7.20
C GLY A 267 -22.04 2.32 7.87
N VAL A 268 -20.87 1.87 7.41
CA VAL A 268 -19.56 2.21 7.97
C VAL A 268 -18.71 2.89 6.90
N ARG A 269 -18.07 4.01 7.27
CA ARG A 269 -17.26 4.84 6.38
C ARG A 269 -15.83 4.35 6.28
#